data_AF-A0A7D4KDP6-F1
#
_entry.id   AF-A0A7D4KDP6-F1
#
_cell.length_a   1.000
_cell.length_b   1.000
_cell.length_c   1.000
_cell.angle_alpha   90.00
_cell.angle_beta   90.00
_cell.angle_gamma   90.00
#
_symmetry.space_group_name_H-M   'P 1'
#
loop_
_entity.id
_entity.type
_entity.pdbx_description
1 polymer ?
#
loop_
_entity_poly.entity_id
_entity_poly.type
_entity_poly.pdbx_seq_one_letter_code
_entity_poly.pdbx_strand_id
1 'polypeptide(L)'
;MRNYLKYLMLFLAMTFSYSVLAQSVQWRDQHKVKRKETIFGIAKEYGVTIPQLLDANPAMKQAGYELKKGDLIFVPYSKEGDFLPDGSVKGKTDKKAAAKSTVAQAPVKAVNAIRVGVMLPLHNQDGDGKRMVEYYRGILLALNQLKSEGITTEVHAWNVPKGADIRNTLLEPNASKLDVIFGPLYSEQVKPLADFCRAYDIKLVIPFSITGNDVETNSNIFQVYQTEASLTNKAIAAFLERFQKSHHPIFINCKDETSQVGEFTTSLRKQLDLQKIKYNLTSLKSSNADFSKHFDATRPNVVILNSEKSPQLNEVFNKLAQLKKARPGIAISLYGYNQWFVYQDYYLDQYFKYNTYIPSTYYYNKAADKTKELEAKYTEQYGEPMSRQYIPRMAITGYDQAQFFVRGLKANGKNFKGTAAEVKYRPLQTRYDFVRVGQGGYINDNFQLVHFKTDQTMENLVY
;
A
#
# COMPACT_ATOMS: atom_id res chain seq x y z
N MET A 1 74.95 5.67 24.18
CA MET A 1 73.58 5.34 24.67
C MET A 1 72.45 5.66 23.68
N ARG A 2 72.51 6.76 22.91
CA ARG A 2 71.41 7.15 21.98
C ARG A 2 71.18 6.21 20.78
N ASN A 3 72.21 5.47 20.33
CA ASN A 3 72.08 4.55 19.20
C ASN A 3 71.54 3.18 19.61
N TYR A 4 71.84 2.71 20.83
CA TYR A 4 71.30 1.45 21.35
C TYR A 4 69.79 1.52 21.60
N LEU A 5 69.28 2.68 22.04
CA LEU A 5 67.84 2.89 22.23
C LEU A 5 67.05 2.87 20.90
N LYS A 6 67.67 3.34 19.80
CA LYS A 6 67.07 3.29 18.46
C LYS A 6 66.98 1.87 17.92
N TYR A 7 68.01 1.05 18.14
CA TYR A 7 67.97 -0.37 17.75
C TYR A 7 67.03 -1.19 18.64
N LEU A 8 66.94 -0.87 19.94
CA LEU A 8 65.97 -1.49 20.84
C LEU A 8 64.52 -1.14 20.46
N MET A 9 64.23 0.12 20.09
CA MET A 9 62.91 0.51 19.59
C MET A 9 62.60 -0.05 18.19
N LEU A 10 63.59 -0.21 17.31
CA LEU A 10 63.39 -0.92 16.03
C LEU A 10 63.13 -2.42 16.24
N PHE A 11 63.76 -3.03 17.25
CA PHE A 11 63.55 -4.43 17.59
C PHE A 11 62.17 -4.64 18.25
N LEU A 12 61.73 -3.73 19.13
CA LEU A 12 60.36 -3.72 19.70
C LEU A 12 59.28 -3.41 18.65
N ALA A 13 59.59 -2.62 17.62
CA ALA A 13 58.67 -2.39 16.50
C ALA A 13 58.58 -3.61 15.56
N MET A 14 59.65 -4.38 15.41
CA MET A 14 59.65 -5.63 14.62
C MET A 14 59.01 -6.82 15.34
N THR A 15 58.92 -6.83 16.67
CA THR A 15 58.24 -7.89 17.42
C THR A 15 56.74 -7.65 17.61
N PHE A 16 56.20 -6.49 17.19
CA PHE A 16 54.75 -6.21 17.22
C PHE A 16 54.00 -6.55 15.92
N SER A 17 54.70 -7.08 14.92
CA SER A 17 54.13 -7.43 13.62
C SER A 17 54.06 -8.94 13.41
N TYR A 18 53.28 -9.64 14.23
CA TYR A 18 52.57 -10.91 13.92
C TYR A 18 51.56 -11.12 15.06
N SER A 19 50.27 -10.83 14.91
CA SER A 19 49.35 -11.71 14.18
C SER A 19 47.99 -11.00 14.04
N VAL A 20 47.77 -10.32 12.91
CA VAL A 20 46.41 -10.32 12.37
C VAL A 20 46.25 -11.72 11.80
N LEU A 21 45.46 -12.55 12.48
CA LEU A 21 44.83 -13.70 11.84
C LEU A 21 43.95 -13.14 10.71
N ALA A 22 44.56 -12.90 9.56
CA ALA A 22 43.83 -12.75 8.32
C ALA A 22 43.22 -14.14 8.08
N GLN A 23 41.96 -14.32 8.47
CA GLN A 23 41.16 -15.41 7.93
C GLN A 23 41.19 -15.22 6.42
N SER A 24 41.96 -16.04 5.73
CA SER A 24 41.89 -16.11 4.28
C SER A 24 40.48 -16.57 3.95
N VAL A 25 39.65 -15.65 3.46
CA VAL A 25 38.32 -15.99 2.97
C VAL A 25 38.56 -16.94 1.79
N GLN A 26 38.28 -18.22 2.01
CA GLN A 26 38.37 -19.25 0.98
C GLN A 26 37.21 -19.00 -0.02
N TRP A 27 37.53 -18.41 -1.16
CA TRP A 27 36.60 -18.20 -2.27
C TRP A 27 36.84 -19.24 -3.37
N ARG A 28 35.74 -19.66 -4.01
CA ARG A 28 35.68 -20.67 -5.06
C ARG A 28 36.06 -20.09 -6.42
N ASP A 29 35.62 -18.87 -6.70
CA ASP A 29 35.76 -18.24 -8.01
C ASP A 29 35.75 -16.70 -7.90
N GLN A 30 36.17 -16.00 -8.96
CA GLN A 30 36.01 -14.57 -9.13
C GLN A 30 35.07 -14.27 -10.30
N HIS A 31 33.99 -13.55 -10.03
CA HIS A 31 33.01 -13.16 -11.03
C HIS A 31 33.22 -11.71 -11.46
N LYS A 32 33.38 -11.49 -12.77
CA LYS A 32 33.43 -10.14 -13.34
C LYS A 32 32.04 -9.68 -13.77
N VAL A 33 31.52 -8.66 -13.11
CA VAL A 33 30.15 -8.16 -13.30
C VAL A 33 29.91 -7.68 -14.73
N LYS A 34 28.88 -8.24 -15.37
CA LYS A 34 28.34 -7.86 -16.68
C LYS A 34 27.26 -6.78 -16.53
N ARG A 35 26.87 -6.20 -17.68
CA ARG A 35 25.85 -5.14 -17.70
C ARG A 35 24.49 -5.71 -17.26
N LYS A 36 23.82 -5.03 -16.31
CA LYS A 36 22.52 -5.40 -15.72
C LYS A 36 22.54 -6.64 -14.80
N GLU A 37 23.71 -7.14 -14.41
CA GLU A 37 23.77 -8.10 -13.32
C GLU A 37 23.50 -7.42 -11.97
N THR A 38 23.05 -8.23 -11.02
CA THR A 38 22.75 -7.80 -9.66
C THR A 38 23.45 -8.74 -8.69
N ILE A 39 23.71 -8.27 -7.46
CA ILE A 39 24.29 -9.11 -6.39
C ILE A 39 23.47 -10.40 -6.23
N PHE A 40 22.14 -10.31 -6.36
CA PHE A 40 21.24 -11.46 -6.36
C PHE A 40 21.46 -12.41 -7.55
N GLY A 41 21.56 -11.88 -8.77
CA GLY A 41 21.80 -12.68 -9.97
C GLY A 41 23.08 -13.49 -9.87
N ILE A 42 24.14 -12.86 -9.34
CA ILE A 42 25.44 -13.50 -9.09
C ILE A 42 25.31 -14.56 -8.00
N ALA A 43 24.70 -14.25 -6.85
CA ALA A 43 24.49 -15.22 -5.78
C ALA A 43 23.74 -16.48 -6.27
N LYS A 44 22.71 -16.28 -7.09
CA LYS A 44 21.93 -17.36 -7.71
C LYS A 44 22.74 -18.19 -8.71
N GLU A 45 23.53 -17.55 -9.58
CA GLU A 45 24.40 -18.22 -10.56
C GLU A 45 25.36 -19.20 -9.88
N TYR A 46 25.92 -18.80 -8.73
CA TYR A 46 26.90 -19.61 -8.02
C TYR A 46 26.32 -20.53 -6.95
N GLY A 47 25.00 -20.51 -6.73
CA GLY A 47 24.33 -21.33 -5.73
C GLY A 47 24.78 -21.00 -4.30
N VAL A 48 24.97 -19.71 -4.02
CA VAL A 48 25.33 -19.18 -2.69
C VAL A 48 24.26 -18.20 -2.22
N THR A 49 24.14 -18.02 -0.92
CA THR A 49 23.22 -17.03 -0.36
C THR A 49 23.79 -15.62 -0.50
N ILE A 50 22.92 -14.60 -0.58
CA ILE A 50 23.35 -13.19 -0.55
C ILE A 50 24.23 -12.90 0.69
N PRO A 51 23.87 -13.30 1.93
CA PRO A 51 24.75 -13.16 3.09
C PRO A 51 26.16 -13.67 2.86
N GLN A 52 26.31 -14.89 2.34
CA GLN A 52 27.63 -15.47 2.07
C GLN A 52 28.41 -14.65 1.03
N LEU A 53 27.74 -14.19 -0.03
CA LEU A 53 28.35 -13.34 -1.04
C LEU A 53 28.78 -11.98 -0.48
N LEU A 54 27.98 -11.37 0.39
CA LEU A 54 28.32 -10.11 1.07
C LEU A 54 29.44 -10.30 2.11
N ASP A 55 29.47 -11.42 2.82
CA ASP A 55 30.55 -11.77 3.75
C ASP A 55 31.89 -11.93 3.02
N ALA A 56 31.87 -12.52 1.82
CA ALA A 56 33.04 -12.63 0.96
C ALA A 56 33.46 -11.30 0.31
N ASN A 57 32.57 -10.29 0.28
CA ASN A 57 32.82 -8.98 -0.32
C ASN A 57 32.39 -7.84 0.63
N PRO A 58 33.13 -7.57 1.72
CA PRO A 58 32.71 -6.62 2.75
C PRO A 58 32.43 -5.19 2.26
N ALA A 59 33.04 -4.76 1.14
CA ALA A 59 32.77 -3.47 0.50
C ALA A 59 31.29 -3.32 0.10
N MET A 60 30.60 -4.42 -0.22
CA MET A 60 29.18 -4.42 -0.57
C MET A 60 28.24 -4.09 0.59
N LYS A 61 28.73 -4.17 1.84
CA LYS A 61 27.96 -3.85 3.04
C LYS A 61 27.95 -2.36 3.38
N GLN A 62 28.75 -1.56 2.66
CA GLN A 62 28.83 -0.11 2.90
C GLN A 62 27.57 0.60 2.40
N ALA A 63 27.08 1.56 3.17
CA ALA A 63 25.91 2.36 2.77
C ALA A 63 26.18 3.10 1.46
N GLY A 64 25.26 2.98 0.50
CA GLY A 64 25.40 3.60 -0.83
C GLY A 64 26.25 2.80 -1.82
N TYR A 65 26.63 1.55 -1.51
CA TYR A 65 27.30 0.68 -2.47
C TYR A 65 26.39 0.34 -3.66
N GLU A 66 26.90 0.58 -4.87
CA GLU A 66 26.27 0.20 -6.14
C GLU A 66 27.17 -0.77 -6.89
N LEU A 67 26.62 -1.91 -7.32
CA LEU A 67 27.33 -2.89 -8.13
C LEU A 67 27.55 -2.34 -9.55
N LYS A 68 28.81 -2.16 -9.97
CA LYS A 68 29.15 -1.58 -11.27
C LYS A 68 29.63 -2.64 -12.26
N LYS A 69 29.36 -2.39 -13.54
CA LYS A 69 29.88 -3.24 -14.63
C LYS A 69 31.41 -3.25 -14.56
N GLY A 70 31.99 -4.44 -14.55
CA GLY A 70 33.44 -4.65 -14.50
C GLY A 70 33.99 -4.90 -13.10
N ASP A 71 33.19 -4.74 -12.05
CA ASP A 71 33.60 -5.09 -10.69
C ASP A 71 33.96 -6.58 -10.60
N LEU A 72 34.95 -6.90 -9.77
CA LEU A 72 35.35 -8.27 -9.48
C LEU A 72 34.79 -8.68 -8.12
N ILE A 73 33.97 -9.73 -8.12
CA ILE A 73 33.27 -10.23 -6.95
C ILE A 73 33.85 -11.59 -6.56
N PHE A 74 34.24 -11.75 -5.31
CA PHE A 74 34.70 -13.02 -4.76
C PHE A 74 33.50 -13.90 -4.42
N VAL A 75 33.43 -15.08 -5.02
CA VAL A 75 32.34 -16.03 -4.80
C VAL A 75 32.79 -17.09 -3.80
N PRO A 76 32.14 -17.24 -2.63
CA PRO A 76 32.49 -18.27 -1.65
C PRO A 76 32.06 -19.68 -2.09
N TYR A 77 32.54 -20.71 -1.39
CA TYR A 77 32.02 -22.08 -1.57
C TYR A 77 30.60 -22.20 -1.01
N SER A 78 29.70 -22.85 -1.76
CA SER A 78 28.39 -23.25 -1.25
C SER A 78 28.51 -24.35 -0.19
N LYS A 79 27.82 -24.17 0.94
CA LYS A 79 27.78 -25.05 2.10
C LYS A 79 26.57 -25.99 2.06
N GLU A 80 26.59 -27.00 2.91
CA GLU A 80 25.47 -27.93 3.10
C GLU A 80 24.24 -27.16 3.61
N GLY A 81 23.09 -27.33 2.94
CA GLY A 81 21.88 -26.54 3.19
C GLY A 81 21.67 -25.33 2.26
N ASP A 82 22.65 -24.99 1.41
CA ASP A 82 22.49 -23.93 0.40
C ASP A 82 21.72 -24.40 -0.84
N PHE A 83 21.06 -23.46 -1.52
CA PHE A 83 20.32 -23.70 -2.75
C PHE A 83 21.25 -23.76 -3.96
N LEU A 84 21.15 -24.83 -4.73
CA LEU A 84 21.80 -25.00 -6.02
C LEU A 84 21.05 -24.19 -7.10
N PRO A 85 21.71 -23.83 -8.22
CA PRO A 85 21.08 -23.05 -9.30
C PRO A 85 19.81 -23.69 -9.91
N ASP A 86 19.65 -25.00 -9.74
CA ASP A 86 18.50 -25.80 -10.18
C ASP A 86 17.36 -25.87 -9.13
N GLY A 87 17.51 -25.22 -7.98
CA GLY A 87 16.52 -25.17 -6.90
C GLY A 87 16.60 -26.33 -5.90
N SER A 88 17.55 -27.27 -6.06
CA SER A 88 17.80 -28.34 -5.09
C SER A 88 18.69 -27.86 -3.92
N VAL A 89 18.66 -28.54 -2.77
CA VAL A 89 19.49 -28.18 -1.60
C VAL A 89 20.72 -29.08 -1.57
N LYS A 90 21.91 -28.49 -1.45
CA LYS A 90 23.19 -29.21 -1.43
C LYS A 90 23.32 -30.02 -0.13
N GLY A 91 23.35 -31.36 -0.27
CA GLY A 91 23.71 -32.32 0.79
C GLY A 91 22.62 -32.62 1.82
N LYS A 92 21.85 -33.69 1.57
CA LYS A 92 21.35 -34.61 2.61
C LYS A 92 21.52 -36.02 2.07
N THR A 93 22.62 -36.68 2.43
CA THR A 93 22.77 -38.12 2.27
C THR A 93 22.47 -38.78 3.60
N ASP A 94 21.34 -39.48 3.66
CA ASP A 94 20.91 -40.24 4.82
C ASP A 94 21.95 -41.30 5.19
N LYS A 95 22.54 -41.18 6.39
CA LYS A 95 23.10 -42.33 7.11
C LYS A 95 22.32 -42.53 8.41
N LYS A 96 21.63 -43.66 8.45
CA LYS A 96 20.87 -44.22 9.57
C LYS A 96 21.78 -44.66 10.74
N ALA A 97 21.12 -44.72 11.91
CA ALA A 97 21.42 -45.40 13.18
C ALA A 97 22.26 -44.58 14.20
N ALA A 98 21.89 -44.45 15.48
CA ALA A 98 21.04 -45.30 16.32
C ALA A 98 20.33 -44.55 17.48
N ALA A 99 19.06 -44.92 17.67
CA ALA A 99 18.23 -45.18 18.87
C ALA A 99 18.29 -44.35 20.19
N LYS A 100 17.05 -44.13 20.69
CA LYS A 100 16.52 -43.83 22.05
C LYS A 100 16.08 -42.36 22.23
N SER A 101 14.86 -42.00 22.64
CA SER A 101 13.68 -42.74 23.13
C SER A 101 12.40 -41.97 22.76
N THR A 102 11.34 -42.71 22.47
CA THR A 102 10.01 -42.26 22.06
C THR A 102 9.16 -41.75 23.23
N VAL A 103 8.73 -40.49 23.14
CA VAL A 103 7.38 -40.08 23.57
C VAL A 103 6.65 -39.67 22.30
N ALA A 104 5.61 -40.43 21.96
CA ALA A 104 4.83 -40.22 20.75
C ALA A 104 4.06 -38.88 20.86
N GLN A 105 4.62 -37.82 20.31
CA GLN A 105 3.80 -36.73 19.78
C GLN A 105 3.19 -37.26 18.49
N ALA A 106 1.86 -37.31 18.45
CA ALA A 106 1.12 -37.52 17.21
C ALA A 106 1.71 -36.59 16.13
N PRO A 107 1.83 -37.04 14.86
CA PRO A 107 2.36 -36.19 13.81
C PRO A 107 1.45 -34.96 13.73
N VAL A 108 1.98 -33.81 14.16
CA VAL A 108 1.35 -32.52 13.92
C VAL A 108 1.22 -32.46 12.41
N LYS A 109 -0.01 -32.64 11.89
CA LYS A 109 -0.35 -32.32 10.51
C LYS A 109 0.33 -31.00 10.21
N ALA A 110 1.19 -30.96 9.19
CA ALA A 110 1.81 -29.73 8.74
C ALA A 110 0.72 -28.66 8.68
N VAL A 111 0.75 -27.72 9.64
CA VAL A 111 -0.27 -26.70 9.74
C VAL A 111 -0.05 -25.84 8.52
N ASN A 112 -0.96 -25.91 7.56
CA ASN A 112 -0.95 -25.10 6.35
C ASN A 112 -1.34 -23.65 6.73
N ALA A 113 -0.46 -23.02 7.51
CA ALA A 113 -0.56 -21.66 7.98
C ALA A 113 -0.05 -20.71 6.89
N ILE A 114 -0.76 -19.59 6.71
CA ILE A 114 -0.29 -18.52 5.82
C ILE A 114 0.74 -17.69 6.57
N ARG A 115 1.95 -17.57 6.00
CA ARG A 115 3.07 -16.84 6.59
C ARG A 115 3.03 -15.40 6.12
N VAL A 116 2.70 -14.49 7.05
CA VAL A 116 2.44 -13.07 6.80
C VAL A 116 3.60 -12.24 7.33
N GLY A 117 4.21 -11.44 6.45
CA GLY A 117 5.18 -10.41 6.81
C GLY A 117 4.58 -9.02 6.85
N VAL A 118 5.05 -8.18 7.77
CA VAL A 118 4.78 -6.74 7.78
C VAL A 118 6.11 -6.00 7.83
N MET A 119 6.41 -5.24 6.79
CA MET A 119 7.65 -4.47 6.67
C MET A 119 7.29 -3.00 6.46
N LEU A 120 7.08 -2.29 7.58
CA LEU A 120 6.59 -0.92 7.65
C LEU A 120 7.33 -0.15 8.76
N PRO A 121 7.31 1.19 8.79
CA PRO A 121 7.86 1.95 9.92
C PRO A 121 6.97 1.79 11.15
N LEU A 122 7.18 0.72 11.93
CA LEU A 122 6.41 0.39 13.12
C LEU A 122 7.04 1.05 14.36
N HIS A 123 6.81 2.35 14.54
CA HIS A 123 7.30 3.13 15.69
C HIS A 123 6.30 4.20 16.13
N ASN A 124 6.51 4.85 17.28
CA ASN A 124 5.59 5.87 17.81
C ASN A 124 6.20 7.29 17.83
N GLN A 125 7.09 7.59 16.87
CA GLN A 125 7.90 8.83 16.92
C GLN A 125 7.28 9.98 16.12
N ASP A 126 6.62 9.68 15.00
CA ASP A 126 6.04 10.67 14.09
C ASP A 126 4.68 10.22 13.55
N GLY A 127 4.13 11.00 12.61
CA GLY A 127 2.85 10.71 11.99
C GLY A 127 2.85 9.39 11.21
N ASP A 128 3.95 9.04 10.54
CA ASP A 128 4.09 7.81 9.76
C ASP A 128 4.13 6.57 10.66
N GLY A 129 4.97 6.61 11.69
CA GLY A 129 5.06 5.55 12.66
C GLY A 129 3.71 5.25 13.31
N LYS A 130 3.05 6.29 13.82
CA LYS A 130 1.74 6.18 14.50
C LYS A 130 0.68 5.54 13.60
N ARG A 131 0.55 6.02 12.36
CA ARG A 131 -0.44 5.48 11.42
C ARG A 131 -0.12 4.04 11.00
N MET A 132 1.16 3.65 10.90
CA MET A 132 1.55 2.29 10.53
C MET A 132 1.40 1.30 11.69
N VAL A 133 1.63 1.73 12.94
CA VAL A 133 1.28 0.96 14.13
C VAL A 133 -0.23 0.71 14.18
N GLU A 134 -1.06 1.74 13.94
CA GLU A 134 -2.52 1.59 13.88
C GLU A 134 -2.95 0.63 12.75
N TYR A 135 -2.37 0.76 11.55
CA TYR A 135 -2.59 -0.17 10.44
C TYR A 135 -2.22 -1.62 10.82
N TYR A 136 -1.07 -1.83 11.45
CA TYR A 136 -0.63 -3.16 11.88
C TYR A 136 -1.54 -3.76 12.97
N ARG A 137 -2.04 -2.95 13.90
CA ARG A 137 -3.07 -3.38 14.86
C ARG A 137 -4.34 -3.86 14.15
N GLY A 138 -4.74 -3.18 13.08
CA GLY A 138 -5.79 -3.62 12.17
C GLY A 138 -5.56 -5.02 11.59
N ILE A 139 -4.36 -5.26 11.05
CA ILE A 139 -3.93 -6.59 10.57
C ILE A 139 -4.11 -7.62 11.68
N LEU A 140 -3.58 -7.37 12.89
CA LEU A 140 -3.65 -8.34 13.99
C LEU A 140 -5.10 -8.68 14.39
N LEU A 141 -6.01 -7.70 14.39
CA LEU A 141 -7.44 -7.93 14.64
C LEU A 141 -8.07 -8.86 13.58
N ALA A 142 -7.73 -8.66 12.30
CA ALA A 142 -8.18 -9.53 11.22
C ALA A 142 -7.62 -10.94 11.34
N LEU A 143 -6.32 -11.09 11.62
CA LEU A 143 -5.68 -12.39 11.78
C LEU A 143 -6.24 -13.17 12.98
N ASN A 144 -6.56 -12.48 14.09
CA ASN A 144 -7.23 -13.09 15.23
C ASN A 144 -8.64 -13.61 14.88
N GLN A 145 -9.39 -12.86 14.06
CA GLN A 145 -10.66 -13.34 13.55
C GLN A 145 -10.49 -14.53 12.61
N LEU A 146 -9.56 -14.46 11.65
CA LEU A 146 -9.25 -15.56 10.73
C LEU A 146 -8.88 -16.85 11.48
N LYS A 147 -8.12 -16.73 12.58
CA LYS A 147 -7.81 -17.85 13.47
C LYS A 147 -9.08 -18.47 14.07
N SER A 148 -10.03 -17.67 14.53
CA SER A 148 -11.32 -18.16 15.05
C SER A 148 -12.17 -18.86 13.98
N GLU A 149 -11.94 -18.54 12.71
CA GLU A 149 -12.58 -19.16 11.54
C GLU A 149 -11.77 -20.33 10.97
N GLY A 150 -10.72 -20.80 11.67
CA GLY A 150 -9.92 -21.97 11.28
C GLY A 150 -8.80 -21.69 10.27
N ILE A 151 -8.50 -20.42 9.98
CA ILE A 151 -7.38 -20.01 9.13
C ILE A 151 -6.20 -19.62 10.02
N THR A 152 -5.24 -20.52 10.16
CA THR A 152 -4.00 -20.25 10.93
C THR A 152 -3.04 -19.37 10.13
N THR A 153 -2.42 -18.42 10.81
CA THR A 153 -1.36 -17.56 10.26
C THR A 153 -0.13 -17.55 11.14
N GLU A 154 1.04 -17.44 10.53
CA GLU A 154 2.31 -17.14 11.20
C GLU A 154 2.69 -15.71 10.84
N VAL A 155 2.94 -14.85 11.83
CA VAL A 155 3.10 -13.40 11.60
C VAL A 155 4.48 -12.96 12.02
N HIS A 156 5.19 -12.31 11.10
CA HIS A 156 6.47 -11.67 11.35
C HIS A 156 6.38 -10.19 11.00
N ALA A 157 6.87 -9.32 11.88
CA ALA A 157 6.80 -7.88 11.68
C ALA A 157 8.16 -7.25 11.97
N TRP A 158 8.60 -6.38 11.07
CA TRP A 158 9.85 -5.65 11.17
C TRP A 158 9.60 -4.16 11.04
N ASN A 159 10.23 -3.39 11.92
CA ASN A 159 10.27 -1.94 11.80
C ASN A 159 11.26 -1.56 10.69
N VAL A 160 10.78 -0.92 9.63
CA VAL A 160 11.58 -0.43 8.51
C VAL A 160 11.49 1.10 8.42
N PRO A 161 12.47 1.83 8.96
CA PRO A 161 12.50 3.30 8.94
C PRO A 161 12.63 3.89 7.53
N LYS A 162 12.22 5.17 7.35
CA LYS A 162 12.17 5.86 6.06
C LYS A 162 13.46 5.80 5.23
N GLY A 163 14.62 6.03 5.84
CA GLY A 163 15.93 6.02 5.15
C GLY A 163 16.74 4.74 5.36
N ALA A 164 16.14 3.66 5.86
CA ALA A 164 16.86 2.41 6.05
C ALA A 164 17.08 1.70 4.71
N ASP A 165 18.26 1.10 4.53
CA ASP A 165 18.42 0.09 3.48
C ASP A 165 17.65 -1.16 3.91
N ILE A 166 16.45 -1.33 3.33
CA ILE A 166 15.56 -2.45 3.63
C ILE A 166 16.23 -3.81 3.40
N ARG A 167 17.29 -3.89 2.57
CA ARG A 167 18.03 -5.14 2.35
C ARG A 167 18.55 -5.76 3.64
N ASN A 168 18.86 -4.95 4.66
CA ASN A 168 19.26 -5.46 5.96
C ASN A 168 18.13 -6.23 6.64
N THR A 169 16.90 -5.71 6.59
CA THR A 169 15.71 -6.41 7.09
C THR A 169 15.43 -7.69 6.32
N LEU A 170 15.74 -7.73 5.02
CA LEU A 170 15.55 -8.92 4.18
C LEU A 170 16.51 -10.08 4.54
N LEU A 171 17.55 -9.82 5.33
CA LEU A 171 18.46 -10.86 5.84
C LEU A 171 17.94 -11.53 7.12
N GLU A 172 16.90 -10.96 7.76
CA GLU A 172 16.36 -11.49 9.00
C GLU A 172 15.79 -12.91 8.82
N PRO A 173 15.89 -13.78 9.85
CA PRO A 173 15.31 -15.10 9.79
C PRO A 173 13.84 -15.06 9.40
N ASN A 174 13.42 -16.01 8.57
CA ASN A 174 12.06 -16.21 8.07
C ASN A 174 11.57 -15.20 7.01
N ALA A 175 12.28 -14.10 6.72
CA ALA A 175 11.88 -13.16 5.68
C ALA A 175 11.68 -13.84 4.30
N SER A 176 12.56 -14.77 3.94
CA SER A 176 12.51 -15.53 2.67
C SER A 176 11.48 -16.66 2.66
N LYS A 177 10.83 -16.92 3.79
CA LYS A 177 9.85 -18.01 3.95
C LYS A 177 8.42 -17.49 3.96
N LEU A 178 8.15 -16.22 3.68
CA LEU A 178 6.79 -15.69 3.78
C LEU A 178 5.97 -16.05 2.54
N ASP A 179 4.65 -16.06 2.67
CA ASP A 179 3.72 -16.21 1.55
C ASP A 179 3.26 -14.84 1.02
N VAL A 180 3.18 -13.86 1.93
CA VAL A 180 2.81 -12.47 1.63
C VAL A 180 3.56 -11.50 2.53
N ILE A 181 3.95 -10.36 1.98
CA ILE A 181 4.50 -9.22 2.73
C ILE A 181 3.61 -7.99 2.49
N PHE A 182 3.18 -7.34 3.56
CA PHE A 182 2.57 -6.01 3.52
C PHE A 182 3.65 -4.94 3.73
N GLY A 183 3.90 -4.14 2.69
CA GLY A 183 4.92 -3.10 2.67
C GLY A 183 5.42 -2.80 1.25
N PRO A 184 6.34 -1.85 1.08
CA PRO A 184 6.79 -0.90 2.10
C PRO A 184 5.85 0.33 2.15
N LEU A 185 6.17 1.32 2.99
CA LEU A 185 5.51 2.63 2.95
C LEU A 185 6.22 3.61 2.00
N TYR A 186 7.53 3.46 1.80
CA TYR A 186 8.38 4.45 1.13
C TYR A 186 8.85 3.95 -0.24
N SER A 187 8.77 4.82 -1.26
CA SER A 187 9.07 4.45 -2.65
C SER A 187 10.47 3.88 -2.86
N GLU A 188 11.48 4.40 -2.17
CA GLU A 188 12.88 3.95 -2.30
C GLU A 188 13.09 2.49 -1.87
N GLN A 189 12.19 1.96 -1.03
CA GLN A 189 12.24 0.59 -0.52
C GLN A 189 11.51 -0.40 -1.44
N VAL A 190 10.73 0.09 -2.41
CA VAL A 190 9.86 -0.75 -3.24
C VAL A 190 10.68 -1.68 -4.11
N LYS A 191 11.60 -1.14 -4.92
CA LYS A 191 12.44 -1.93 -5.83
C LYS A 191 13.18 -3.09 -5.14
N PRO A 192 13.96 -2.88 -4.05
CA PRO A 192 14.66 -3.97 -3.38
C PRO A 192 13.70 -5.00 -2.75
N LEU A 193 12.60 -4.57 -2.14
CA LEU A 193 11.61 -5.51 -1.57
C LEU A 193 10.88 -6.30 -2.65
N ALA A 194 10.52 -5.65 -3.75
CA ALA A 194 9.86 -6.26 -4.90
C ALA A 194 10.74 -7.31 -5.57
N ASP A 195 12.04 -7.01 -5.75
CA ASP A 195 13.00 -7.97 -6.29
C ASP A 195 13.17 -9.18 -5.38
N PHE A 196 13.23 -8.97 -4.06
CA PHE A 196 13.24 -10.05 -3.08
C PHE A 196 11.97 -10.91 -3.13
N CYS A 197 10.79 -10.28 -3.14
CA CYS A 197 9.53 -11.01 -3.20
C CYS A 197 9.42 -11.84 -4.47
N ARG A 198 9.87 -11.31 -5.61
CA ARG A 198 9.94 -12.07 -6.88
C ARG A 198 10.89 -13.26 -6.77
N ALA A 199 12.05 -13.09 -6.14
CA ALA A 199 13.06 -14.14 -5.99
C ALA A 199 12.58 -15.32 -5.15
N TYR A 200 11.79 -15.06 -4.11
CA TYR A 200 11.28 -16.06 -3.18
C TYR A 200 9.81 -16.45 -3.42
N ASP A 201 9.22 -15.99 -4.54
CA ASP A 201 7.82 -16.21 -4.91
C ASP A 201 6.81 -15.81 -3.82
N ILE A 202 7.08 -14.68 -3.17
CA ILE A 202 6.26 -14.05 -2.13
C ILE A 202 5.33 -13.05 -2.81
N LYS A 203 4.05 -12.97 -2.41
CA LYS A 203 3.19 -11.87 -2.86
C LYS A 203 3.56 -10.59 -2.11
N LEU A 204 3.83 -9.52 -2.83
CA LEU A 204 4.10 -8.21 -2.24
C LEU A 204 2.84 -7.35 -2.31
N VAL A 205 2.23 -7.05 -1.17
CA VAL A 205 1.12 -6.09 -1.08
C VAL A 205 1.71 -4.74 -0.72
N ILE A 206 1.65 -3.81 -1.68
CA ILE A 206 2.03 -2.42 -1.46
C ILE A 206 0.78 -1.68 -0.97
N PRO A 207 0.69 -1.41 0.33
CA PRO A 207 -0.58 -1.07 0.96
C PRO A 207 -0.99 0.39 0.78
N PHE A 208 -0.07 1.25 0.33
CA PHE A 208 -0.23 2.71 0.22
C PHE A 208 0.32 3.25 -1.10
N SER A 209 0.01 4.51 -1.42
CA SER A 209 0.54 5.18 -2.60
C SER A 209 2.06 5.32 -2.53
N ILE A 210 2.72 4.93 -3.61
CA ILE A 210 4.16 5.04 -3.84
C ILE A 210 4.40 5.62 -5.24
N THR A 211 5.60 6.14 -5.45
CA THR A 211 6.07 6.53 -6.78
C THR A 211 6.82 5.36 -7.42
N GLY A 212 6.67 5.19 -8.74
CA GLY A 212 7.31 4.12 -9.50
C GLY A 212 6.31 3.28 -10.30
N ASN A 213 6.83 2.33 -11.07
CA ASN A 213 6.06 1.46 -11.94
C ASN A 213 6.48 -0.01 -11.84
N ASP A 214 7.04 -0.42 -10.70
CA ASP A 214 7.47 -1.81 -10.47
C ASP A 214 6.33 -2.82 -10.70
N VAL A 215 5.08 -2.42 -10.43
CA VAL A 215 3.89 -3.23 -10.70
C VAL A 215 3.76 -3.63 -12.18
N GLU A 216 4.27 -2.83 -13.13
CA GLU A 216 4.21 -3.14 -14.57
C GLU A 216 5.16 -4.28 -14.97
N THR A 217 6.17 -4.58 -14.15
CA THR A 217 7.23 -5.55 -14.47
C THR A 217 7.41 -6.65 -13.42
N ASN A 218 6.63 -6.62 -12.33
CA ASN A 218 6.69 -7.61 -11.25
C ASN A 218 5.35 -8.28 -11.00
N SER A 219 5.20 -9.52 -11.47
CA SER A 219 3.99 -10.35 -11.29
C SER A 219 3.60 -10.62 -9.83
N ASN A 220 4.51 -10.41 -8.89
CA ASN A 220 4.28 -10.66 -7.47
C ASN A 220 3.69 -9.44 -6.74
N ILE A 221 3.65 -8.26 -7.37
CA ILE A 221 3.14 -7.04 -6.75
C ILE A 221 1.61 -6.98 -6.84
N PHE A 222 1.00 -6.61 -5.72
CA PHE A 222 -0.36 -6.12 -5.59
C PHE A 222 -0.28 -4.67 -5.08
N GLN A 223 -0.57 -3.71 -5.96
CA GLN A 223 -0.60 -2.30 -5.60
C GLN A 223 -2.02 -1.86 -5.27
N VAL A 224 -2.23 -1.45 -4.01
CA VAL A 224 -3.58 -1.14 -3.50
C VAL A 224 -4.14 0.17 -4.05
N TYR A 225 -3.27 1.16 -4.31
CA TYR A 225 -3.69 2.49 -4.74
C TYR A 225 -3.50 2.70 -6.24
N GLN A 226 -4.54 3.26 -6.87
CA GLN A 226 -4.56 3.65 -8.28
C GLN A 226 -3.84 4.96 -8.52
N THR A 227 -3.56 5.24 -9.80
CA THR A 227 -3.08 6.56 -10.23
C THR A 227 -4.19 7.59 -10.17
N GLU A 228 -3.85 8.86 -9.91
CA GLU A 228 -4.81 9.97 -9.90
C GLU A 228 -5.52 10.14 -11.25
N ALA A 229 -4.81 9.90 -12.36
CA ALA A 229 -5.38 9.90 -13.70
C ALA A 229 -6.47 8.83 -13.89
N SER A 230 -6.25 7.61 -13.38
CA SER A 230 -7.25 6.54 -13.42
C SER A 230 -8.50 6.93 -12.62
N LEU A 231 -8.30 7.43 -11.39
CA LEU A 231 -9.41 7.87 -10.54
C LEU A 231 -10.20 9.03 -11.15
N THR A 232 -9.51 9.99 -11.76
CA THR A 232 -10.12 11.12 -12.47
C THR A 232 -10.98 10.63 -13.63
N ASN A 233 -10.46 9.71 -14.45
CA ASN A 233 -11.20 9.15 -15.57
C ASN A 233 -12.45 8.38 -15.12
N LYS A 234 -12.33 7.55 -14.06
CA LYS A 234 -13.49 6.84 -13.48
C LYS A 234 -14.53 7.79 -12.90
N ALA A 235 -14.10 8.83 -12.20
CA ALA A 235 -15.00 9.86 -11.68
C ALA A 235 -15.71 10.63 -12.79
N ILE A 236 -15.06 10.92 -13.92
CA ILE A 236 -15.71 11.55 -15.07
C ILE A 236 -16.68 10.58 -15.75
N ALA A 237 -16.31 9.31 -15.94
CA ALA A 237 -17.17 8.31 -16.53
C ALA A 237 -18.46 8.12 -15.70
N ALA A 238 -18.34 7.96 -14.38
CA ALA A 238 -19.48 7.86 -13.47
C ALA A 238 -20.36 9.11 -13.49
N PHE A 239 -19.76 10.31 -13.58
CA PHE A 239 -20.52 11.55 -13.74
C PHE A 239 -21.34 11.54 -15.05
N LEU A 240 -20.69 11.23 -16.17
CA LEU A 240 -21.34 11.27 -17.47
C LEU A 240 -22.46 10.23 -17.55
N GLU A 241 -22.19 8.98 -17.16
CA GLU A 241 -23.20 7.92 -17.11
C GLU A 241 -24.48 8.38 -16.41
N ARG A 242 -24.31 9.05 -15.27
CA ARG A 242 -25.42 9.38 -14.37
C ARG A 242 -26.14 10.68 -14.69
N PHE A 243 -25.42 11.70 -15.14
CA PHE A 243 -25.94 13.06 -15.23
C PHE A 243 -26.08 13.59 -16.65
N GLN A 244 -25.36 13.04 -17.64
CA GLN A 244 -25.26 13.64 -18.98
C GLN A 244 -26.61 13.83 -19.69
N LYS A 245 -27.59 12.95 -19.41
CA LYS A 245 -28.92 12.96 -20.06
C LYS A 245 -30.00 13.66 -19.23
N SER A 246 -29.82 13.78 -17.91
CA SER A 246 -30.89 14.09 -16.98
C SER A 246 -30.68 15.41 -16.21
N HIS A 247 -29.45 15.87 -16.07
CA HIS A 247 -29.12 17.05 -15.27
C HIS A 247 -28.43 18.14 -16.10
N HIS A 248 -28.56 19.38 -15.66
CA HIS A 248 -27.72 20.48 -16.11
C HIS A 248 -26.48 20.62 -15.21
N PRO A 249 -25.24 20.49 -15.73
CA PRO A 249 -24.04 20.72 -14.94
C PRO A 249 -23.81 22.21 -14.65
N ILE A 250 -23.53 22.52 -13.39
CA ILE A 250 -23.17 23.86 -12.90
C ILE A 250 -21.81 23.79 -12.21
N PHE A 251 -20.81 24.49 -12.74
CA PHE A 251 -19.51 24.60 -12.08
C PHE A 251 -19.44 25.89 -11.25
N ILE A 252 -19.10 25.76 -9.98
CA ILE A 252 -18.90 26.88 -9.07
C ILE A 252 -17.40 27.13 -8.90
N ASN A 253 -16.95 28.32 -9.30
CA ASN A 253 -15.63 28.81 -8.96
C ASN A 253 -15.61 29.33 -7.52
N CYS A 254 -14.91 28.60 -6.67
CA CYS A 254 -14.72 28.84 -5.25
C CYS A 254 -13.53 29.78 -4.94
N LYS A 255 -12.77 30.24 -5.95
CA LYS A 255 -11.58 31.10 -5.78
C LYS A 255 -10.53 30.52 -4.82
N ASP A 256 -10.35 29.20 -4.87
CA ASP A 256 -9.32 28.49 -4.10
C ASP A 256 -8.14 28.13 -5.02
N GLU A 257 -7.11 28.95 -5.00
CA GLU A 257 -5.88 28.73 -5.80
C GLU A 257 -5.06 27.54 -5.32
N THR A 258 -5.35 27.05 -4.11
CA THR A 258 -4.62 25.95 -3.47
C THR A 258 -5.38 24.62 -3.58
N SER A 259 -6.50 24.58 -4.30
CA SER A 259 -7.26 23.35 -4.53
C SER A 259 -6.46 22.36 -5.38
N GLN A 260 -6.65 21.07 -5.10
CA GLN A 260 -6.03 19.98 -5.85
C GLN A 260 -6.97 19.31 -6.87
N VAL A 261 -8.21 19.81 -7.05
CA VAL A 261 -9.22 19.19 -7.94
C VAL A 261 -9.36 19.89 -9.30
N GLY A 262 -8.39 20.74 -9.64
CA GLY A 262 -8.37 21.51 -10.90
C GLY A 262 -8.32 20.62 -12.15
N GLU A 263 -7.55 19.52 -12.11
CA GLU A 263 -7.46 18.57 -13.21
C GLU A 263 -8.81 17.91 -13.49
N PHE A 264 -9.48 17.40 -12.46
CA PHE A 264 -10.81 16.78 -12.59
C PHE A 264 -11.82 17.74 -13.23
N THR A 265 -11.94 18.96 -12.70
CA THR A 265 -12.94 19.93 -13.21
C THR A 265 -12.64 20.39 -14.63
N THR A 266 -11.37 20.50 -15.00
CA THR A 266 -10.94 20.86 -16.36
C THR A 266 -11.21 19.72 -17.33
N SER A 267 -10.83 18.50 -16.97
CA SER A 267 -11.05 17.30 -17.77
C SER A 267 -12.54 16.98 -17.95
N LEU A 268 -13.36 17.15 -16.90
CA LEU A 268 -14.81 16.97 -16.99
C LEU A 268 -15.44 17.96 -17.99
N ARG A 269 -15.11 19.26 -17.89
CA ARG A 269 -15.60 20.28 -18.84
C ARG A 269 -15.20 19.96 -20.27
N LYS A 270 -13.94 19.55 -20.50
CA LYS A 270 -13.47 19.10 -21.82
C LYS A 270 -14.31 17.95 -22.36
N GLN A 271 -14.65 16.95 -21.54
CA GLN A 271 -15.51 15.84 -21.97
C GLN A 271 -16.95 16.30 -22.27
N LEU A 272 -17.50 17.22 -21.47
CA LEU A 272 -18.82 17.82 -21.74
C LEU A 272 -18.82 18.59 -23.07
N ASP A 273 -17.78 19.38 -23.35
CA ASP A 273 -17.61 20.12 -24.61
C ASP A 273 -17.52 19.18 -25.81
N LEU A 274 -16.72 18.11 -25.71
CA LEU A 274 -16.60 17.08 -26.75
C LEU A 274 -17.94 16.40 -27.05
N GLN A 275 -18.76 16.17 -26.01
CA GLN A 275 -20.10 15.58 -26.13
C GLN A 275 -21.19 16.61 -26.41
N LYS A 276 -20.85 17.90 -26.58
CA LYS A 276 -21.78 19.02 -26.81
C LYS A 276 -22.85 19.16 -25.70
N ILE A 277 -22.50 18.79 -24.47
CA ILE A 277 -23.36 18.92 -23.29
C ILE A 277 -23.19 20.32 -22.70
N LYS A 278 -24.26 21.11 -22.70
CA LYS A 278 -24.24 22.46 -22.12
C LYS A 278 -24.08 22.43 -20.61
N TYR A 279 -23.14 23.22 -20.10
CA TYR A 279 -22.94 23.51 -18.68
C TYR A 279 -22.80 25.01 -18.45
N ASN A 280 -23.04 25.45 -17.23
CA ASN A 280 -22.88 26.84 -16.83
C ASN A 280 -21.74 27.00 -15.82
N LEU A 281 -21.11 28.19 -15.82
CA LEU A 281 -20.09 28.60 -14.86
C LEU A 281 -20.64 29.72 -13.99
N THR A 282 -20.44 29.63 -12.68
CA THR A 282 -20.73 30.72 -11.74
C THR A 282 -19.63 30.80 -10.67
N SER A 283 -19.76 31.72 -9.71
CA SER A 283 -18.74 32.02 -8.71
C SER A 283 -19.34 32.30 -7.34
N LEU A 284 -18.62 31.92 -6.28
CA LEU A 284 -18.98 32.32 -4.91
C LEU A 284 -19.01 33.85 -4.74
N LYS A 285 -18.24 34.58 -5.55
CA LYS A 285 -18.22 36.06 -5.53
C LYS A 285 -19.39 36.71 -6.26
N SER A 286 -20.18 35.96 -7.03
CA SER A 286 -21.35 36.50 -7.73
C SER A 286 -22.44 36.92 -6.74
N SER A 287 -23.22 37.95 -7.09
CA SER A 287 -24.44 38.30 -6.35
C SER A 287 -25.39 37.10 -6.29
N ASN A 288 -26.30 37.04 -5.30
CA ASN A 288 -27.26 35.93 -5.22
C ASN A 288 -28.18 35.88 -6.45
N ALA A 289 -28.53 37.05 -7.00
CA ALA A 289 -29.33 37.14 -8.22
C ALA A 289 -28.58 36.57 -9.43
N ASP A 290 -27.31 36.94 -9.63
CA ASP A 290 -26.53 36.45 -10.76
C ASP A 290 -26.18 34.97 -10.61
N PHE A 291 -25.84 34.52 -9.41
CA PHE A 291 -25.65 33.10 -9.11
C PHE A 291 -26.89 32.27 -9.49
N SER A 292 -28.08 32.76 -9.16
CA SER A 292 -29.36 32.07 -9.41
C SER A 292 -29.69 31.91 -10.90
N LYS A 293 -29.29 32.86 -11.76
CA LYS A 293 -29.56 32.83 -13.21
C LYS A 293 -28.92 31.64 -13.93
N HIS A 294 -27.84 31.08 -13.37
CA HIS A 294 -27.13 29.98 -14.02
C HIS A 294 -27.82 28.63 -13.89
N PHE A 295 -28.75 28.48 -12.95
CA PHE A 295 -29.40 27.19 -12.69
C PHE A 295 -30.64 27.01 -13.57
N ASP A 296 -30.77 25.81 -14.14
CA ASP A 296 -31.90 25.41 -14.97
C ASP A 296 -33.18 25.28 -14.11
N ALA A 297 -34.29 25.81 -14.61
CA ALA A 297 -35.60 25.75 -13.96
C ALA A 297 -36.40 24.49 -14.33
N THR A 298 -36.08 23.89 -15.46
CA THR A 298 -36.90 22.88 -16.14
C THR A 298 -36.39 21.46 -15.94
N ARG A 299 -35.11 21.32 -15.54
CA ARG A 299 -34.49 20.04 -15.20
C ARG A 299 -33.62 20.15 -13.95
N PRO A 300 -33.35 19.02 -13.27
CA PRO A 300 -32.42 18.98 -12.14
C PRO A 300 -31.04 19.52 -12.49
N ASN A 301 -30.36 20.11 -11.51
CA ASN A 301 -28.99 20.62 -11.67
C ASN A 301 -28.02 19.70 -10.91
N VAL A 302 -26.84 19.46 -11.47
CA VAL A 302 -25.73 18.83 -10.76
C VAL A 302 -24.61 19.85 -10.59
N VAL A 303 -24.24 20.10 -9.34
CA VAL A 303 -23.28 21.13 -8.97
C VAL A 303 -21.92 20.50 -8.70
N ILE A 304 -20.88 21.09 -9.30
CA ILE A 304 -19.48 20.70 -9.18
C ILE A 304 -18.71 21.92 -8.72
N LEU A 305 -17.87 21.77 -7.70
CA LEU A 305 -17.03 22.85 -7.18
C LEU A 305 -15.66 22.78 -7.86
N ASN A 306 -14.82 23.79 -7.72
CA ASN A 306 -13.38 23.66 -8.02
C ASN A 306 -12.53 23.72 -6.74
N SER A 307 -13.11 23.25 -5.63
CA SER A 307 -12.43 23.09 -4.35
C SER A 307 -13.01 21.91 -3.58
N GLU A 308 -12.13 21.11 -3.01
CA GLU A 308 -12.42 19.98 -2.14
C GLU A 308 -12.54 20.34 -0.65
N LYS A 309 -12.33 21.61 -0.31
CA LYS A 309 -12.09 22.05 1.08
C LYS A 309 -13.37 22.50 1.79
N SER A 310 -13.38 22.28 3.10
CA SER A 310 -14.51 22.59 3.98
C SER A 310 -14.97 24.06 3.93
N PRO A 311 -14.10 25.09 3.98
CA PRO A 311 -14.56 26.48 3.94
C PRO A 311 -15.35 26.83 2.68
N GLN A 312 -14.83 26.45 1.51
CA GLN A 312 -15.48 26.67 0.21
C GLN A 312 -16.78 25.87 0.10
N LEU A 313 -16.79 24.63 0.58
CA LEU A 313 -17.99 23.80 0.60
C LEU A 313 -19.10 24.42 1.46
N ASN A 314 -18.75 24.99 2.62
CA ASN A 314 -19.69 25.69 3.49
C ASN A 314 -20.30 26.94 2.83
N GLU A 315 -19.46 27.75 2.17
CA GLU A 315 -19.93 28.91 1.42
C GLU A 315 -20.89 28.52 0.28
N VAL A 316 -20.61 27.40 -0.40
CA VAL A 316 -21.52 26.85 -1.40
C VAL A 316 -22.84 26.44 -0.78
N PHE A 317 -22.86 25.73 0.36
CA PHE A 317 -24.12 25.40 1.03
C PHE A 317 -24.95 26.63 1.38
N ASN A 318 -24.31 27.71 1.82
CA ASN A 318 -24.98 28.98 2.10
C ASN A 318 -25.59 29.59 0.82
N LYS A 319 -24.84 29.61 -0.29
CA LYS A 319 -25.36 30.08 -1.60
C LYS A 319 -26.51 29.24 -2.11
N LEU A 320 -26.41 27.91 -2.03
CA LEU A 320 -27.46 26.98 -2.44
C LEU A 320 -28.71 27.10 -1.57
N ALA A 321 -28.57 27.41 -0.27
CA ALA A 321 -29.69 27.67 0.62
C ALA A 321 -30.45 28.95 0.22
N GLN A 322 -29.74 30.04 -0.10
CA GLN A 322 -30.35 31.27 -0.61
C GLN A 322 -31.04 31.03 -1.97
N LEU A 323 -30.42 30.23 -2.85
CA LEU A 323 -31.01 29.84 -4.13
C LEU A 323 -32.33 29.07 -3.94
N LYS A 324 -32.36 28.05 -3.07
CA LYS A 324 -33.59 27.30 -2.79
C LYS A 324 -34.69 28.17 -2.17
N LYS A 325 -34.33 29.19 -1.36
CA LYS A 325 -35.28 30.17 -0.84
C LYS A 325 -35.87 31.05 -1.94
N ALA A 326 -35.04 31.52 -2.87
CA ALA A 326 -35.46 32.36 -3.98
C ALA A 326 -36.22 31.59 -5.08
N ARG A 327 -35.93 30.29 -5.24
CA ARG A 327 -36.53 29.40 -6.25
C ARG A 327 -37.00 28.09 -5.60
N PRO A 328 -38.14 28.11 -4.89
CA PRO A 328 -38.72 26.90 -4.31
C PRO A 328 -38.92 25.82 -5.39
N GLY A 329 -38.56 24.58 -5.09
CA GLY A 329 -38.68 23.45 -6.03
C GLY A 329 -37.47 23.22 -6.94
N ILE A 330 -36.44 24.07 -6.91
CA ILE A 330 -35.22 23.82 -7.68
C ILE A 330 -34.52 22.54 -7.19
N ALA A 331 -34.36 21.57 -8.11
CA ALA A 331 -33.70 20.30 -7.83
C ALA A 331 -32.19 20.44 -8.02
N ILE A 332 -31.43 20.04 -6.99
CA ILE A 332 -29.97 20.20 -6.92
C ILE A 332 -29.37 18.91 -6.36
N SER A 333 -28.44 18.34 -7.11
CA SER A 333 -27.50 17.29 -6.70
C SER A 333 -26.08 17.87 -6.60
N LEU A 334 -25.24 17.35 -5.70
CA LEU A 334 -23.81 17.66 -5.68
C LEU A 334 -22.98 16.49 -6.19
N TYR A 335 -21.91 16.78 -6.93
CA TYR A 335 -20.88 15.80 -7.28
C TYR A 335 -19.54 16.26 -6.73
N GLY A 336 -19.04 15.55 -5.72
CA GLY A 336 -17.96 15.97 -4.83
C GLY A 336 -16.68 15.16 -4.93
N TYR A 337 -15.99 15.05 -3.80
CA TYR A 337 -14.64 14.49 -3.71
C TYR A 337 -14.45 13.66 -2.45
N ASN A 338 -13.50 12.72 -2.48
CA ASN A 338 -13.12 11.89 -1.33
C ASN A 338 -12.88 12.66 -0.04
N GLN A 339 -12.26 13.84 -0.14
CA GLN A 339 -11.89 14.70 0.99
C GLN A 339 -13.13 15.11 1.82
N TRP A 340 -14.32 15.13 1.21
CA TRP A 340 -15.55 15.49 1.89
C TRP A 340 -15.98 14.48 2.97
N PHE A 341 -15.47 13.24 2.93
CA PHE A 341 -15.68 12.29 4.02
C PHE A 341 -15.06 12.76 5.35
N VAL A 342 -13.99 13.57 5.31
CA VAL A 342 -13.39 14.16 6.52
C VAL A 342 -14.37 15.09 7.22
N TYR A 343 -15.26 15.72 6.44
CA TYR A 343 -16.24 16.68 6.94
C TYR A 343 -17.63 16.08 7.14
N GLN A 344 -17.79 14.76 6.94
CA GLN A 344 -19.10 14.11 6.94
C GLN A 344 -19.85 14.35 8.25
N ASP A 345 -19.20 14.22 9.42
CA ASP A 345 -19.85 14.46 10.72
C ASP A 345 -20.42 15.89 10.84
N TYR A 346 -19.85 16.88 10.13
CA TYR A 346 -20.32 18.27 10.15
C TYR A 346 -21.35 18.59 9.06
N TYR A 347 -21.31 17.89 7.92
CA TYR A 347 -22.09 18.22 6.73
C TYR A 347 -23.07 17.14 6.29
N LEU A 348 -23.27 16.08 7.07
CA LEU A 348 -24.15 14.95 6.72
C LEU A 348 -25.55 15.40 6.29
N ASP A 349 -26.17 16.31 7.06
CA ASP A 349 -27.49 16.84 6.73
C ASP A 349 -27.49 17.62 5.41
N GLN A 350 -26.41 18.33 5.11
CA GLN A 350 -26.28 19.03 3.83
C GLN A 350 -26.06 18.03 2.68
N TYR A 351 -25.32 16.94 2.91
CA TYR A 351 -25.13 15.89 1.92
C TYR A 351 -26.44 15.22 1.54
N PHE A 352 -27.30 14.91 2.52
CA PHE A 352 -28.65 14.40 2.25
C PHE A 352 -29.53 15.47 1.57
N LYS A 353 -29.52 16.71 2.06
CA LYS A 353 -30.34 17.82 1.52
C LYS A 353 -30.07 18.15 0.05
N TYR A 354 -28.83 17.93 -0.40
CA TYR A 354 -28.39 18.21 -1.77
C TYR A 354 -28.01 16.96 -2.55
N ASN A 355 -28.57 15.79 -2.18
CA ASN A 355 -28.50 14.56 -2.98
C ASN A 355 -27.06 14.28 -3.46
N THR A 356 -26.12 14.22 -2.51
CA THR A 356 -24.68 14.32 -2.80
C THR A 356 -24.09 12.99 -3.24
N TYR A 357 -23.27 13.03 -4.28
CA TYR A 357 -22.50 11.92 -4.83
C TYR A 357 -21.01 12.16 -4.61
N ILE A 358 -20.31 11.19 -4.02
CA ILE A 358 -18.88 11.26 -3.77
C ILE A 358 -18.17 10.09 -4.46
N PRO A 359 -17.39 10.34 -5.53
CA PRO A 359 -16.57 9.32 -6.17
C PRO A 359 -15.42 8.92 -5.25
N SER A 360 -15.22 7.62 -5.08
CA SER A 360 -14.31 7.08 -4.07
C SER A 360 -13.72 5.71 -4.38
N THR A 361 -12.68 5.35 -3.64
CA THR A 361 -12.11 3.99 -3.58
C THR A 361 -12.35 3.32 -2.22
N TYR A 362 -12.90 4.05 -1.24
CA TYR A 362 -13.18 3.56 0.10
C TYR A 362 -14.40 4.27 0.70
N TYR A 363 -15.03 3.69 1.71
CA TYR A 363 -16.08 4.39 2.44
C TYR A 363 -16.17 3.86 3.86
N TYR A 364 -15.84 4.71 4.84
CA TYR A 364 -15.98 4.40 6.24
C TYR A 364 -17.45 4.60 6.68
N ASN A 365 -18.19 3.51 6.78
CA ASN A 365 -19.56 3.55 7.29
C ASN A 365 -19.57 3.38 8.82
N LYS A 366 -19.54 4.51 9.53
CA LYS A 366 -19.65 4.58 11.01
C LYS A 366 -20.92 3.96 11.56
N ALA A 367 -22.02 3.94 10.79
CA ALA A 367 -23.30 3.43 11.25
C ALA A 367 -23.41 1.90 11.17
N ALA A 368 -22.56 1.23 10.38
CA ALA A 368 -22.62 -0.21 10.20
C ALA A 368 -22.18 -0.97 11.47
N ASP A 369 -22.95 -1.99 11.85
CA ASP A 369 -22.73 -2.72 13.11
C ASP A 369 -21.35 -3.38 13.17
N LYS A 370 -20.90 -4.00 12.07
CA LYS A 370 -19.55 -4.58 11.98
C LYS A 370 -18.43 -3.55 12.15
N THR A 371 -18.66 -2.30 11.72
CA THR A 371 -17.69 -1.21 11.94
C THR A 371 -17.63 -0.85 13.41
N LYS A 372 -18.78 -0.69 14.06
CA LYS A 372 -18.87 -0.40 15.52
C LYS A 372 -18.25 -1.51 16.35
N GLU A 373 -18.52 -2.77 16.00
CA GLU A 373 -17.93 -3.95 16.65
C GLU A 373 -16.39 -3.94 16.56
N LEU A 374 -15.83 -3.66 15.37
CA LEU A 374 -14.39 -3.59 15.20
C LEU A 374 -13.77 -2.42 15.98
N GLU A 375 -14.44 -1.25 16.01
CA GLU A 375 -13.98 -0.10 16.79
C GLU A 375 -14.00 -0.35 18.30
N ALA A 376 -15.05 -0.99 18.80
CA ALA A 376 -15.15 -1.40 20.19
C ALA A 376 -14.02 -2.38 20.54
N LYS A 377 -13.83 -3.41 19.71
CA LYS A 377 -12.76 -4.41 19.89
C LYS A 377 -11.37 -3.79 19.82
N TYR A 378 -11.14 -2.84 18.93
CA TYR A 378 -9.88 -2.10 18.87
C TYR A 378 -9.62 -1.33 20.16
N THR A 379 -10.64 -0.62 20.66
CA THR A 379 -10.53 0.18 21.90
C THR A 379 -10.28 -0.72 23.11
N GLU A 380 -11.00 -1.83 23.21
CA GLU A 380 -10.82 -2.85 24.26
C GLU A 380 -9.40 -3.43 24.25
N GLN A 381 -8.90 -3.81 23.07
CA GLN A 381 -7.61 -4.48 22.95
C GLN A 381 -6.41 -3.54 23.13
N TYR A 382 -6.51 -2.28 22.70
CA TYR A 382 -5.37 -1.35 22.65
C TYR A 382 -5.47 -0.17 23.62
N GLY A 383 -6.59 -0.02 24.34
CA GLY A 383 -6.78 1.01 25.35
C GLY A 383 -6.98 2.44 24.80
N GLU A 384 -7.13 2.58 23.48
CA GLU A 384 -7.33 3.87 22.81
C GLU A 384 -8.20 3.72 21.56
N PRO A 385 -9.00 4.73 21.18
CA PRO A 385 -9.78 4.69 19.95
C PRO A 385 -8.88 4.84 18.71
N MET A 386 -9.38 4.37 17.55
CA MET A 386 -8.72 4.62 16.26
C MET A 386 -8.61 6.13 15.97
N SER A 387 -7.52 6.55 15.33
CA SER A 387 -7.31 7.96 14.98
C SER A 387 -8.40 8.48 14.05
N ARG A 388 -8.96 9.65 14.42
CA ARG A 388 -9.94 10.35 13.59
C ARG A 388 -9.32 11.18 12.48
N GLN A 389 -8.01 11.41 12.55
CA GLN A 389 -7.28 12.30 11.66
C GLN A 389 -7.16 11.74 10.23
N TYR A 390 -7.17 10.41 10.09
CA TYR A 390 -6.94 9.75 8.82
C TYR A 390 -8.24 9.25 8.20
N ILE A 391 -8.41 9.56 6.93
CA ILE A 391 -9.39 8.91 6.05
C ILE A 391 -8.62 8.44 4.81
N PRO A 392 -8.65 7.14 4.48
CA PRO A 392 -9.33 6.04 5.19
C PRO A 392 -8.80 5.81 6.64
N ARG A 393 -9.58 5.15 7.49
CA ARG A 393 -9.18 4.75 8.87
C ARG A 393 -8.13 3.65 8.80
N MET A 394 -6.98 3.85 9.45
CA MET A 394 -5.79 3.02 9.22
C MET A 394 -5.95 1.61 9.76
N ALA A 395 -6.52 1.44 10.96
CA ALA A 395 -6.78 0.10 11.51
C ALA A 395 -7.79 -0.67 10.64
N ILE A 396 -8.84 -0.02 10.12
CA ILE A 396 -9.80 -0.68 9.24
C ILE A 396 -9.15 -1.03 7.89
N THR A 397 -8.27 -0.18 7.36
CA THR A 397 -7.49 -0.49 6.15
C THR A 397 -6.65 -1.74 6.36
N GLY A 398 -5.90 -1.85 7.46
CA GLY A 398 -5.10 -3.04 7.75
C GLY A 398 -5.95 -4.29 7.95
N TYR A 399 -7.09 -4.14 8.62
CA TYR A 399 -8.05 -5.21 8.81
C TYR A 399 -8.62 -5.73 7.48
N ASP A 400 -9.13 -4.84 6.62
CA ASP A 400 -9.69 -5.19 5.32
C ASP A 400 -8.65 -5.84 4.40
N GLN A 401 -7.41 -5.31 4.36
CA GLN A 401 -6.34 -5.89 3.54
C GLN A 401 -5.95 -7.29 4.04
N ALA A 402 -5.75 -7.49 5.34
CA ALA A 402 -5.41 -8.81 5.88
C ALA A 402 -6.54 -9.82 5.63
N GLN A 403 -7.81 -9.45 5.84
CA GLN A 403 -8.96 -10.29 5.53
C GLN A 403 -8.97 -10.68 4.05
N PHE A 404 -8.72 -9.73 3.15
CA PHE A 404 -8.76 -9.97 1.71
C PHE A 404 -7.65 -10.93 1.25
N PHE A 405 -6.40 -10.56 1.52
CA PHE A 405 -5.24 -11.27 1.01
C PHE A 405 -5.06 -12.65 1.64
N VAL A 406 -5.26 -12.79 2.97
CA VAL A 406 -5.05 -14.07 3.63
C VAL A 406 -6.13 -15.09 3.21
N ARG A 407 -7.40 -14.67 3.07
CA ARG A 407 -8.46 -15.55 2.54
C ARG A 407 -8.19 -15.94 1.10
N GLY A 408 -7.79 -14.96 0.27
CA GLY A 408 -7.45 -15.18 -1.12
C GLY A 408 -6.33 -16.20 -1.30
N LEU A 409 -5.23 -16.03 -0.55
CA LEU A 409 -4.11 -16.96 -0.53
C LEU A 409 -4.47 -18.32 0.04
N LYS A 410 -5.31 -18.38 1.07
CA LYS A 410 -5.78 -19.64 1.64
C LYS A 410 -6.59 -20.45 0.62
N ALA A 411 -7.42 -19.79 -0.17
CA ALA A 411 -8.28 -20.43 -1.15
C ALA A 411 -7.54 -20.79 -2.46
N ASN A 412 -6.65 -19.91 -2.93
CA ASN A 412 -6.09 -20.00 -4.28
C ASN A 412 -4.58 -20.24 -4.31
N GLY A 413 -3.89 -20.18 -3.17
CA GLY A 413 -2.44 -20.30 -3.08
C GLY A 413 -1.72 -19.32 -4.00
N LYS A 414 -0.73 -19.82 -4.74
CA LYS A 414 0.08 -19.03 -5.68
C LYS A 414 -0.73 -18.45 -6.85
N ASN A 415 -1.87 -19.06 -7.18
CA ASN A 415 -2.75 -18.66 -8.27
C ASN A 415 -3.67 -17.49 -7.91
N PHE A 416 -3.62 -16.99 -6.67
CA PHE A 416 -4.40 -15.82 -6.26
C PHE A 416 -4.08 -14.60 -7.13
N LYS A 417 -5.12 -13.99 -7.71
CA LYS A 417 -5.04 -12.80 -8.60
C LYS A 417 -5.71 -11.57 -8.00
N GLY A 418 -6.44 -11.72 -6.89
CA GLY A 418 -7.09 -10.61 -6.20
C GLY A 418 -8.36 -10.12 -6.88
N THR A 419 -9.00 -10.93 -7.73
CA THR A 419 -10.29 -10.51 -8.30
C THR A 419 -11.39 -10.53 -7.24
N ALA A 420 -12.42 -9.69 -7.37
CA ALA A 420 -13.52 -9.63 -6.41
C ALA A 420 -14.23 -10.98 -6.19
N ALA A 421 -14.24 -11.86 -7.19
CA ALA A 421 -14.86 -13.19 -7.10
C ALA A 421 -14.03 -14.22 -6.30
N GLU A 422 -12.71 -14.02 -6.20
CA GLU A 422 -11.81 -14.95 -5.51
C GLU A 422 -11.91 -14.89 -3.98
N VAL A 423 -12.47 -13.79 -3.44
CA VAL A 423 -12.50 -13.55 -1.99
C VAL A 423 -13.91 -13.29 -1.50
N LYS A 424 -14.46 -14.26 -0.75
CA LYS A 424 -15.75 -14.13 -0.06
C LYS A 424 -15.59 -13.34 1.25
N TYR A 425 -15.32 -12.04 1.13
CA TYR A 425 -15.22 -11.11 2.25
C TYR A 425 -15.97 -9.82 1.91
N ARG A 426 -16.80 -9.34 2.83
CA ARG A 426 -17.44 -8.04 2.71
C ARG A 426 -16.63 -7.02 3.51
N PRO A 427 -15.94 -6.09 2.85
CA PRO A 427 -15.07 -5.11 3.52
C PRO A 427 -15.88 -4.11 4.32
N LEU A 428 -15.24 -3.59 5.37
CA LEU A 428 -15.83 -2.57 6.24
C LEU A 428 -15.61 -1.16 5.68
N GLN A 429 -14.54 -0.97 4.91
CA GLN A 429 -14.15 0.33 4.36
C GLN A 429 -13.73 0.25 2.90
N THR A 430 -12.80 -0.63 2.55
CA THR A 430 -12.18 -0.64 1.22
C THR A 430 -12.47 -1.94 0.49
N ARG A 431 -13.12 -1.83 -0.66
CA ARG A 431 -13.30 -2.94 -1.60
C ARG A 431 -12.05 -3.11 -2.46
N TYR A 432 -11.77 -4.36 -2.80
CA TYR A 432 -10.62 -4.75 -3.60
C TYR A 432 -11.09 -5.57 -4.78
N ASP A 433 -10.66 -5.15 -5.96
CA ASP A 433 -10.80 -5.91 -7.19
C ASP A 433 -9.57 -5.63 -8.05
N PHE A 434 -8.66 -6.58 -8.11
CA PHE A 434 -7.35 -6.39 -8.71
C PHE A 434 -7.36 -6.79 -10.19
N VAL A 435 -6.82 -5.91 -11.03
CA VAL A 435 -6.62 -6.14 -12.47
C VAL A 435 -5.14 -6.20 -12.79
N ARG A 436 -4.77 -7.06 -13.74
CA ARG A 436 -3.37 -7.24 -14.12
C ARG A 436 -2.87 -6.08 -14.96
N VAL A 437 -1.65 -5.61 -14.67
CA VAL A 437 -0.99 -4.52 -15.42
C VAL A 437 -0.01 -5.11 -16.42
N GLY A 438 -0.40 -5.19 -17.70
CA GLY A 438 0.43 -5.76 -18.75
C GLY A 438 0.88 -7.19 -18.44
N GLN A 439 2.20 -7.41 -18.39
CA GLN A 439 2.80 -8.69 -17.94
C GLN A 439 3.30 -8.66 -16.50
N GLY A 440 3.10 -7.55 -15.79
CA GLY A 440 3.47 -7.38 -14.41
C GLY A 440 2.45 -7.96 -13.43
N GLY A 441 2.37 -7.30 -12.29
CA GLY A 441 1.50 -7.61 -11.16
C GLY A 441 0.11 -7.02 -11.34
N TYR A 442 -0.51 -6.69 -10.22
CA TYR A 442 -1.90 -6.29 -10.17
C TYR A 442 -2.07 -4.95 -9.47
N ILE A 443 -3.00 -4.14 -9.96
CA ILE A 443 -3.42 -2.90 -9.32
C ILE A 443 -4.89 -3.03 -8.94
N ASN A 444 -5.26 -2.55 -7.76
CA ASN A 444 -6.66 -2.49 -7.39
C ASN A 444 -7.38 -1.59 -8.38
N ASP A 445 -8.53 -1.99 -8.87
CA ASP A 445 -9.35 -1.25 -9.81
C ASP A 445 -10.70 -0.85 -9.21
N ASN A 446 -10.95 -1.21 -7.94
CA ASN A 446 -12.19 -0.84 -7.28
C ASN A 446 -12.41 0.68 -7.28
N PHE A 447 -13.59 1.09 -7.75
CA PHE A 447 -14.11 2.44 -7.69
C PHE A 447 -15.59 2.38 -7.34
N GLN A 448 -16.05 3.38 -6.59
CA GLN A 448 -17.42 3.44 -6.15
C GLN A 448 -17.94 4.87 -6.06
N LEU A 449 -19.25 5.04 -6.14
CA LEU A 449 -19.93 6.29 -5.90
C LEU A 449 -20.79 6.16 -4.65
N VAL A 450 -20.43 6.91 -3.61
CA VAL A 450 -21.22 6.99 -2.38
C VAL A 450 -22.26 8.07 -2.55
N HIS A 451 -23.54 7.72 -2.42
CA HIS A 451 -24.65 8.62 -2.66
C HIS A 451 -25.49 8.79 -1.39
N PHE A 452 -25.60 10.04 -0.95
CA PHE A 452 -26.39 10.50 0.18
C PHE A 452 -27.74 11.00 -0.35
N LYS A 453 -28.80 10.21 -0.17
CA LYS A 453 -30.12 10.48 -0.73
C LYS A 453 -30.94 11.44 0.14
N THR A 454 -31.88 12.15 -0.47
CA THR A 454 -32.76 13.09 0.23
C THR A 454 -33.69 12.45 1.26
N ASP A 455 -33.90 11.13 1.19
CA ASP A 455 -34.64 10.32 2.18
C ASP A 455 -33.77 9.88 3.37
N GLN A 456 -32.56 10.45 3.51
CA GLN A 456 -31.57 10.13 4.55
C GLN A 456 -31.01 8.70 4.48
N THR A 457 -31.24 8.00 3.36
CA THR A 457 -30.57 6.72 3.09
C THR A 457 -29.26 6.94 2.32
N MET A 458 -28.35 5.97 2.40
CA MET A 458 -27.10 5.98 1.64
C MET A 458 -27.04 4.75 0.76
N GLU A 459 -26.53 4.92 -0.46
CA GLU A 459 -26.20 3.82 -1.35
C GLU A 459 -24.74 3.90 -1.80
N ASN A 460 -24.19 2.73 -2.11
CA ASN A 460 -22.83 2.59 -2.60
C ASN A 460 -22.91 1.86 -3.95
N LEU A 461 -22.66 2.60 -5.03
CA LEU A 461 -22.70 2.12 -6.40
C LEU A 461 -21.27 1.71 -6.80
N VAL A 462 -21.04 0.42 -7.03
CA VAL A 462 -19.73 -0.10 -7.45
C VAL A 462 -19.66 -0.06 -8.97
N TYR A 463 -18.57 0.48 -9.51
CA TYR A 463 -18.31 0.63 -10.94
C TYR A 463 -17.18 -0.27 -11.42
#